data_AF-A0A6G1H8Q7-F1
#
_entry.id   AF-A0A6G1H8Q7-F1
#
_cell.length_a   1.000
_cell.length_b   1.000
_cell.length_c   1.000
_cell.angle_alpha   90.00
_cell.angle_beta   90.00
_cell.angle_gamma   90.00
#
_symmetry.space_group_name_H-M   'P 1'
#
loop_
_entity.id
_entity.type
_entity.pdbx_description
1 polymer ?
#
loop_
_entity_poly.entity_id
_entity_poly.type
_entity_poly.pdbx_seq_one_letter_code
_entity_poly.pdbx_strand_id
1 'polypeptide(L)'
;MARKSFASKGVGKAPPIDGHLAAAPPEATHVDWEKVAPDFTFQIISPPPNPNPKKRKRNVTDGQHQSSPFSETLSTDWAVEPADHWEQTQRYRKFTISKETFEVGNVLLIKNDEGTITSDPDSGLSPLANVLKNQWVAHVLEVRAGDEHHVYLRVYYLYRPEDLPMGRQPYHGTNELLASNEMCVIDAMTVNQRISTTHWDENDDSQDIPADLFWRQEYNFDTKKISKLRTHCICDQPYNPDPGRILLNCANNDCKKWLHGECIEKDAIKRAYKANDLKYPIQDSDDGSVTGTSVNGTPKSKTKNKWKKMKVADAPPKPPKPPVKLDFSAMLKSEASDTDDETINTLFVTDLRKGKRETKVMPVECLFCRHVID
;
A
#
# COMPACT_ATOMS: atom_id res chain seq x y z
N MET A 1 -43.90 90.68 -8.65
CA MET A 1 -44.70 90.37 -9.86
C MET A 1 -44.03 89.17 -10.53
N ALA A 2 -44.63 88.03 -10.85
CA ALA A 2 -45.99 87.52 -10.78
C ALA A 2 -45.92 86.01 -10.49
N ARG A 3 -46.92 85.50 -9.75
CA ARG A 3 -47.17 84.08 -9.49
C ARG A 3 -47.77 83.42 -10.74
N LYS A 4 -47.41 82.16 -11.01
CA LYS A 4 -48.29 81.23 -11.73
C LYS A 4 -48.35 79.91 -10.97
N SER A 5 -49.57 79.60 -10.52
CA SER A 5 -49.99 78.33 -9.97
C SER A 5 -50.17 77.30 -11.08
N PHE A 6 -49.97 76.02 -10.77
CA PHE A 6 -50.58 74.93 -11.51
C PHE A 6 -51.19 73.94 -10.52
N ALA A 7 -52.47 73.65 -10.78
CA ALA A 7 -53.35 72.82 -9.99
C ALA A 7 -53.21 71.33 -10.36
N SER A 8 -53.71 70.52 -9.44
CA SER A 8 -53.73 69.06 -9.39
C SER A 8 -54.51 68.36 -10.50
N LYS A 9 -54.06 67.14 -10.82
CA LYS A 9 -54.75 65.93 -11.33
C LYS A 9 -53.73 64.80 -11.14
N GLY A 10 -53.98 63.60 -10.67
CA GLY A 10 -55.17 62.83 -10.31
C GLY A 10 -54.62 61.44 -9.92
N VAL A 11 -55.19 60.82 -8.90
CA VAL A 11 -54.72 59.54 -8.33
C VAL A 11 -55.03 58.40 -9.31
N GLY A 12 -53.99 57.76 -9.86
CA GLY A 12 -54.08 56.51 -10.62
C GLY A 12 -53.72 55.33 -9.73
N LYS A 13 -54.66 54.41 -9.53
CA LYS A 13 -54.47 53.12 -8.83
C LYS A 13 -53.46 52.25 -9.57
N ALA A 14 -52.46 51.72 -8.86
CA ALA A 14 -51.60 50.64 -9.34
C ALA A 14 -52.40 49.33 -9.46
N PRO A 15 -52.07 48.45 -10.45
CA PRO A 15 -52.69 47.14 -10.57
C PRO A 15 -52.18 46.18 -9.46
N PRO A 16 -52.93 45.13 -9.10
CA PRO A 16 -52.48 44.15 -8.12
C PRO A 16 -51.32 43.34 -8.72
N ILE A 17 -50.23 43.26 -7.95
CA ILE A 17 -49.14 42.33 -8.21
C ILE A 17 -49.64 40.97 -7.73
N ASP A 18 -50.04 40.11 -8.66
CA ASP A 18 -50.36 38.72 -8.34
C ASP A 18 -49.11 38.04 -7.77
N GLY A 19 -49.13 37.84 -6.45
CA GLY A 19 -48.11 37.11 -5.71
C GLY A 19 -48.15 35.64 -6.12
N HIS A 20 -47.34 35.26 -7.11
CA HIS A 20 -46.85 33.90 -7.21
C HIS A 20 -45.95 33.68 -5.97
N LEU A 21 -46.55 33.13 -4.92
CA LEU A 21 -45.82 32.50 -3.82
C LEU A 21 -44.84 31.52 -4.47
N ALA A 22 -43.56 31.85 -4.43
CA ALA A 22 -42.52 30.89 -4.72
C ALA A 22 -42.79 29.67 -3.83
N ALA A 23 -42.99 28.51 -4.45
CA ALA A 23 -43.09 27.26 -3.72
C ALA A 23 -41.89 27.20 -2.75
N ALA A 24 -42.18 26.95 -1.46
CA ALA A 24 -41.14 26.70 -0.48
C ALA A 24 -40.16 25.68 -1.06
N PRO A 25 -38.84 25.83 -0.86
CA PRO A 25 -37.89 24.79 -1.20
C PRO A 25 -38.42 23.47 -0.61
N PRO A 26 -38.36 22.34 -1.35
CA PRO A 26 -38.74 21.06 -0.77
C PRO A 26 -37.99 20.91 0.56
N GLU A 27 -38.75 20.70 1.62
CA GLU A 27 -38.23 20.51 2.98
C GLU A 27 -37.16 19.42 2.89
N ALA A 28 -35.91 19.77 3.21
CA ALA A 28 -34.80 18.84 3.14
C ALA A 28 -35.15 17.67 4.06
N THR A 29 -35.44 16.50 3.47
CA THR A 29 -35.77 15.30 4.22
C THR A 29 -34.55 14.92 5.03
N HIS A 30 -34.58 15.23 6.33
CA HIS A 30 -33.54 14.84 7.28
C HIS A 30 -33.43 13.31 7.27
N VAL A 31 -32.22 12.79 7.06
CA VAL A 31 -31.96 11.35 7.11
C VAL A 31 -32.26 10.84 8.52
N ASP A 32 -33.14 9.85 8.60
CA ASP A 32 -33.45 9.16 9.85
C ASP A 32 -32.42 8.04 10.06
N TRP A 33 -31.34 8.36 10.76
CA TRP A 33 -30.20 7.45 10.96
C TRP A 33 -30.57 6.15 11.69
N GLU A 34 -31.63 6.13 12.51
CA GLU A 34 -32.12 4.89 13.13
C GLU A 34 -32.79 3.94 12.12
N LYS A 35 -33.33 4.49 11.01
CA LYS A 35 -33.95 3.73 9.91
C LYS A 35 -33.00 3.45 8.76
N VAL A 36 -31.81 4.05 8.77
CA VAL A 36 -30.72 3.69 7.88
C VAL A 36 -30.31 2.27 8.25
N ALA A 37 -30.73 1.31 7.42
CA ALA A 37 -30.62 -0.12 7.72
C ALA A 37 -29.17 -0.55 8.00
N PRO A 38 -28.94 -1.64 8.76
CA PRO A 38 -27.58 -2.12 9.10
C PRO A 38 -26.72 -2.53 7.88
N ASP A 39 -27.31 -2.65 6.69
CA ASP A 39 -26.62 -2.89 5.41
C ASP A 39 -26.38 -1.61 4.59
N PHE A 40 -26.79 -0.45 5.10
CA PHE A 40 -26.49 0.84 4.51
C PHE A 40 -24.99 1.09 4.57
N THR A 41 -24.37 1.10 3.40
CA THR A 41 -22.92 1.29 3.25
C THR A 41 -22.67 2.39 2.25
N PHE A 42 -21.83 3.34 2.63
CA PHE A 42 -21.31 4.33 1.71
C PHE A 42 -20.39 3.64 0.71
N GLN A 43 -20.65 3.82 -0.58
CA GLN A 43 -19.81 3.25 -1.64
C GLN A 43 -19.00 4.36 -2.29
N ILE A 44 -17.67 4.20 -2.32
CA ILE A 44 -16.81 5.09 -3.07
C ILE A 44 -16.85 4.72 -4.55
N ILE A 45 -16.97 5.75 -5.40
CA ILE A 45 -17.01 5.62 -6.85
C ILE A 45 -15.90 6.49 -7.44
N SER A 46 -14.96 5.86 -8.15
CA SER A 46 -13.97 6.57 -8.96
C SER A 46 -14.65 7.12 -10.23
N PRO A 47 -14.69 8.44 -10.46
CA PRO A 47 -15.22 9.02 -11.69
C PRO A 47 -14.41 8.52 -12.91
N PRO A 48 -15.05 8.37 -14.09
CA PRO A 48 -14.33 7.96 -15.29
C PRO A 48 -13.31 9.03 -15.70
N PRO A 49 -12.11 8.63 -16.17
CA PRO A 49 -10.99 9.55 -16.43
C PRO A 49 -11.20 10.57 -17.56
N ASN A 50 -12.36 10.58 -18.24
CA ASN A 50 -12.65 11.51 -19.32
C ASN A 50 -14.17 11.71 -19.53
N PRO A 51 -14.80 12.69 -18.85
CA PRO A 51 -16.18 13.04 -19.15
C PRO A 51 -16.21 13.81 -20.47
N ASN A 52 -16.55 13.12 -21.56
CA ASN A 52 -16.75 13.76 -22.85
C ASN A 52 -17.85 14.84 -22.68
N PRO A 53 -17.54 16.15 -22.83
CA PRO A 53 -18.39 17.24 -22.31
C PRO A 53 -19.77 17.31 -22.97
N LYS A 54 -19.92 16.68 -24.16
CA LYS A 54 -21.15 16.65 -24.96
C LYS A 54 -22.21 15.63 -24.48
N LYS A 55 -21.93 14.83 -23.46
CA LYS A 55 -22.88 13.86 -22.88
C LYS A 55 -23.09 14.03 -21.37
N ARG A 56 -23.08 15.27 -20.86
CA ARG A 56 -23.58 15.53 -19.48
C ARG A 56 -25.07 15.20 -19.41
N LYS A 57 -25.40 13.93 -19.15
CA LYS A 57 -26.66 13.59 -18.48
C LYS A 57 -26.60 14.25 -17.10
N ARG A 58 -27.71 14.83 -16.68
CA ARG A 58 -27.88 15.66 -15.47
C ARG A 58 -27.58 14.96 -14.13
N ASN A 59 -27.10 13.71 -14.14
CA ASN A 59 -26.90 12.84 -12.96
C ASN A 59 -25.45 12.34 -12.79
N VAL A 60 -24.44 12.99 -13.38
CA VAL A 60 -23.04 12.69 -13.01
C VAL A 60 -22.78 13.42 -11.69
N THR A 61 -22.64 12.67 -10.60
CA THR A 61 -22.14 13.15 -9.30
C THR A 61 -20.82 13.89 -9.56
N ASP A 62 -20.78 15.18 -9.22
CA ASP A 62 -19.56 15.98 -9.37
C ASP A 62 -18.51 15.37 -8.43
N GLY A 63 -17.44 14.81 -9.00
CA GLY A 63 -16.41 14.12 -8.23
C GLY A 63 -15.67 15.12 -7.33
N GLN A 64 -15.42 14.73 -6.09
CA GLN A 64 -14.55 15.47 -5.18
C GLN A 64 -13.11 15.00 -5.39
N HIS A 65 -12.17 15.94 -5.45
CA HIS A 65 -10.76 15.61 -5.53
C HIS A 65 -10.21 15.23 -4.14
N GLN A 66 -9.47 14.13 -4.05
CA GLN A 66 -8.71 13.75 -2.87
C GLN A 66 -7.22 13.76 -3.19
N SER A 67 -6.52 14.78 -2.67
CA SER A 67 -5.06 14.76 -2.60
C SER A 67 -4.61 13.65 -1.65
N SER A 68 -3.67 12.82 -2.09
CA SER A 68 -3.20 11.70 -1.28
C SER A 68 -2.18 12.17 -0.23
N PRO A 69 -2.28 11.69 1.03
CA PRO A 69 -1.31 12.01 2.08
C PRO A 69 0.03 11.27 1.90
N PHE A 70 0.10 10.32 0.97
CA PHE A 70 1.30 9.53 0.68
C PHE A 70 2.11 10.15 -0.46
N SER A 71 1.44 10.47 -1.57
CA SER A 71 2.06 11.05 -2.77
C SER A 71 1.01 11.51 -3.78
N GLU A 72 1.38 12.46 -4.64
CA GLU A 72 0.48 12.98 -5.68
C GLU A 72 0.06 11.94 -6.72
N THR A 73 0.85 10.88 -6.94
CA THR A 73 0.54 9.79 -7.87
C THR A 73 -0.63 8.91 -7.42
N LEU A 74 -0.98 8.99 -6.14
CA LEU A 74 -2.14 8.32 -5.53
C LEU A 74 -3.33 9.26 -5.33
N SER A 75 -3.23 10.54 -5.68
CA SER A 75 -4.36 11.46 -5.66
C SER A 75 -5.44 10.98 -6.64
N THR A 76 -6.70 10.98 -6.21
CA THR A 76 -7.83 10.45 -7.02
C THR A 76 -9.08 11.28 -6.81
N ASP A 77 -9.93 11.31 -7.84
CA ASP A 77 -11.28 11.86 -7.70
C ASP A 77 -12.20 10.76 -7.19
N TRP A 78 -13.16 11.13 -6.35
CA TRP A 78 -14.09 10.19 -5.74
C TRP A 78 -15.48 10.82 -5.61
N ALA A 79 -16.50 9.98 -5.64
CA ALA A 79 -17.84 10.31 -5.19
C ALA A 79 -18.30 9.26 -4.18
N VAL A 80 -19.32 9.58 -3.40
CA VAL A 80 -19.92 8.64 -2.45
C VAL A 80 -21.40 8.49 -2.73
N GLU A 81 -21.88 7.25 -2.65
CA GLU A 81 -23.30 6.93 -2.77
C GLU A 81 -23.83 6.28 -1.48
N PRO A 82 -25.00 6.73 -0.97
CA PRO A 82 -25.78 7.89 -1.43
C PRO A 82 -25.16 9.24 -1.02
N ALA A 83 -25.01 10.16 -1.98
CA ALA A 83 -24.38 11.47 -1.74
C ALA A 83 -25.14 12.31 -0.70
N ASP A 84 -26.47 12.38 -0.82
CA ASP A 84 -27.33 13.16 0.08
C ASP A 84 -27.16 12.77 1.56
N HIS A 85 -26.93 11.49 1.82
CA HIS A 85 -26.72 11.02 3.19
C HIS A 85 -25.35 11.45 3.71
N TRP A 86 -24.31 11.34 2.89
CA TRP A 86 -22.97 11.78 3.26
C TRP A 86 -22.93 13.29 3.50
N GLU A 87 -23.62 14.08 2.69
CA GLU A 87 -23.68 15.54 2.82
C GLU A 87 -24.38 15.99 4.11
N GLN A 88 -25.39 15.25 4.57
CA GLN A 88 -26.08 15.52 5.83
C GLN A 88 -25.28 15.12 7.10
N THR A 89 -24.21 14.34 6.97
CA THR A 89 -23.34 14.05 8.12
C THR A 89 -22.47 15.25 8.48
N GLN A 90 -22.21 15.45 9.77
CA GLN A 90 -21.31 16.48 10.27
C GLN A 90 -19.85 16.02 10.24
N ARG A 91 -18.93 16.90 9.83
CA ARG A 91 -17.48 16.63 9.84
C ARG A 91 -16.86 16.87 11.20
N TYR A 92 -15.94 16.00 11.58
CA TYR A 92 -15.14 16.10 12.80
C TYR A 92 -13.65 15.95 12.50
N ARG A 93 -12.81 16.43 13.43
CA ARG A 93 -11.36 16.20 13.38
C ARG A 93 -10.97 14.91 14.12
N LYS A 94 -11.76 14.51 15.11
CA LYS A 94 -11.47 13.44 16.05
C LYS A 94 -12.73 12.63 16.35
N PHE A 95 -12.55 11.38 16.73
CA PHE A 95 -13.59 10.53 17.30
C PHE A 95 -13.01 9.73 18.47
N THR A 96 -13.86 9.28 19.37
CA THR A 96 -13.46 8.51 20.55
C THR A 96 -14.21 7.20 20.57
N ILE A 97 -13.49 6.09 20.72
CA ILE A 97 -14.08 4.76 20.93
C ILE A 97 -13.62 4.27 22.29
N SER A 98 -14.59 3.95 23.14
CA SER A 98 -14.36 3.61 24.55
C SER A 98 -13.60 4.71 25.31
N LYS A 99 -12.27 4.62 25.38
CA LYS A 99 -11.39 5.57 26.09
C LYS A 99 -10.24 6.10 25.22
N GLU A 100 -10.13 5.63 23.99
CA GLU A 100 -9.08 6.07 23.06
C GLU A 100 -9.66 7.07 22.04
N THR A 101 -8.92 8.16 21.83
CA THR A 101 -9.25 9.18 20.84
C THR A 101 -8.34 9.04 19.63
N PHE A 102 -8.96 9.04 18.47
CA PHE A 102 -8.34 8.96 17.16
C PHE A 102 -8.61 10.24 16.38
N GLU A 103 -7.77 10.54 15.40
CA GLU A 103 -7.90 11.74 14.58
C GLU A 103 -7.59 11.50 13.10
N VAL A 104 -8.02 12.44 12.27
CA VAL A 104 -7.63 12.49 10.85
C VAL A 104 -6.10 12.44 10.73
N GLY A 105 -5.61 11.61 9.81
CA GLY A 105 -4.18 11.35 9.61
C GLY A 105 -3.63 10.16 10.39
N ASN A 106 -4.36 9.62 11.38
CA ASN A 106 -3.92 8.40 12.07
C ASN A 106 -3.99 7.19 11.15
N VAL A 107 -3.06 6.24 11.37
CA VAL A 107 -3.11 4.90 10.75
C VAL A 107 -3.64 3.92 11.79
N LEU A 108 -4.66 3.16 11.40
CA LEU A 108 -5.47 2.33 12.28
C LEU A 108 -5.48 0.88 11.80
N LEU A 109 -5.62 -0.03 12.76
CA LEU A 109 -6.03 -1.40 12.51
C LEU A 109 -7.54 -1.51 12.56
N ILE A 110 -8.12 -2.13 11.54
CA ILE A 110 -9.55 -2.31 11.35
C ILE A 110 -9.86 -3.80 11.40
N LYS A 111 -10.89 -4.17 12.16
CA LYS A 111 -11.38 -5.56 12.24
C LYS A 111 -11.78 -6.06 10.84
N ASN A 112 -11.35 -7.27 10.51
CA ASN A 112 -11.83 -7.97 9.33
C ASN A 112 -13.12 -8.73 9.66
N ASP A 113 -14.07 -8.76 8.72
CA ASP A 113 -15.36 -9.45 8.83
C ASP A 113 -15.23 -10.98 8.99
N GLU A 114 -14.05 -11.55 8.72
CA GLU A 114 -13.74 -12.98 8.91
C GLU A 114 -13.59 -13.40 10.38
N GLY A 115 -13.94 -12.53 11.34
CA GLY A 115 -14.56 -12.93 12.60
C GLY A 115 -13.79 -13.97 13.42
N THR A 116 -12.46 -14.00 13.36
CA THR A 116 -11.65 -14.72 14.35
C THR A 116 -10.26 -14.12 14.40
N ILE A 117 -9.96 -13.38 15.48
CA ILE A 117 -8.57 -13.25 15.93
C ILE A 117 -8.22 -14.63 16.51
N THR A 118 -7.97 -15.62 15.66
CA THR A 118 -7.10 -16.71 16.07
C THR A 118 -5.71 -16.13 15.98
N SER A 119 -5.23 -15.56 17.09
CA SER A 119 -3.81 -15.67 17.38
C SER A 119 -3.51 -17.16 17.31
N ASP A 120 -3.00 -17.61 16.17
CA ASP A 120 -2.51 -18.96 16.01
C ASP A 120 -1.05 -18.91 16.45
N PRO A 121 -0.73 -19.25 17.72
CA PRO A 121 0.63 -19.21 18.22
C PRO A 121 1.54 -20.19 17.46
N ASP A 122 0.98 -21.12 16.67
CA ASP A 122 1.70 -22.12 15.89
C ASP A 122 1.92 -21.69 14.42
N SER A 123 1.54 -20.46 14.05
CA SER A 123 1.68 -19.96 12.67
C SER A 123 3.13 -19.70 12.24
N GLY A 124 4.07 -19.71 13.18
CA GLY A 124 5.48 -19.35 12.95
C GLY A 124 5.71 -17.88 12.59
N LEU A 125 4.67 -17.04 12.62
CA LEU A 125 4.75 -15.60 12.34
C LEU A 125 5.09 -14.80 13.60
N SER A 126 5.73 -13.64 13.42
CA SER A 126 5.95 -12.70 14.52
C SER A 126 4.61 -12.25 15.12
N PRO A 127 4.57 -11.83 16.41
CA PRO A 127 3.35 -11.33 17.03
C PRO A 127 2.67 -10.22 16.23
N LEU A 128 3.45 -9.30 15.66
CA LEU A 128 2.95 -8.22 14.81
C LEU A 128 2.36 -8.73 13.49
N ALA A 129 3.07 -9.64 12.80
CA ALA A 129 2.58 -10.25 11.56
C ALA A 129 1.28 -11.05 11.80
N ASN A 130 1.14 -11.71 12.94
CA ASN A 130 -0.09 -12.40 13.34
C ASN A 130 -1.26 -11.45 13.59
N VAL A 131 -1.03 -10.31 14.25
CA VAL A 131 -2.07 -9.28 14.45
C VAL A 131 -2.52 -8.70 13.10
N LEU A 132 -1.56 -8.39 12.23
CA LEU A 132 -1.80 -7.87 10.89
C LEU A 132 -2.50 -8.88 9.97
N LYS A 133 -2.29 -10.17 10.18
CA LYS A 133 -2.90 -11.23 9.34
C LYS A 133 -4.42 -11.19 9.31
N ASN A 134 -5.03 -10.76 10.41
CA ASN A 134 -6.47 -10.82 10.61
C ASN A 134 -7.13 -9.44 10.65
N GLN A 135 -6.39 -8.38 10.30
CA GLN A 135 -6.87 -7.00 10.39
C GLN A 135 -6.42 -6.18 9.18
N TRP A 136 -7.26 -5.26 8.75
CA TRP A 136 -6.91 -4.30 7.70
C TRP A 136 -6.13 -3.12 8.30
N VAL A 137 -5.23 -2.52 7.52
CA VAL A 137 -4.53 -1.30 7.91
C VAL A 137 -5.09 -0.15 7.08
N ALA A 138 -5.44 0.97 7.72
CA ALA A 138 -6.06 2.09 7.03
C ALA A 138 -5.61 3.45 7.58
N HIS A 139 -5.40 4.41 6.68
CA HIS A 139 -5.12 5.81 7.00
C HIS A 139 -6.41 6.63 6.97
N VAL A 140 -6.70 7.38 8.03
CA VAL A 140 -7.93 8.17 8.16
C VAL A 140 -7.85 9.47 7.38
N LEU A 141 -8.71 9.63 6.36
CA LEU A 141 -8.82 10.84 5.55
C LEU A 141 -9.84 11.84 6.12
N GLU A 142 -10.96 11.32 6.62
CA GLU A 142 -12.08 12.15 7.05
C GLU A 142 -12.93 11.43 8.10
N VAL A 143 -13.40 12.16 9.10
CA VAL A 143 -14.33 11.68 10.13
C VAL A 143 -15.66 12.40 9.94
N ARG A 144 -16.76 11.65 9.82
CA ARG A 144 -18.10 12.21 9.78
C ARG A 144 -19.06 11.45 10.69
N ALA A 145 -20.09 12.12 11.18
CA ALA A 145 -21.14 11.47 11.96
C ALA A 145 -22.53 11.93 11.53
N GLY A 146 -23.47 10.98 11.44
CA GLY A 146 -24.89 11.27 11.37
C GLY A 146 -25.45 11.69 12.73
N ASP A 147 -25.05 10.95 13.77
CA ASP A 147 -25.36 11.18 15.18
C ASP A 147 -24.30 10.48 16.08
N GLU A 148 -24.56 10.37 17.38
CA GLU A 148 -23.65 9.75 18.36
C GLU A 148 -23.42 8.24 18.16
N HIS A 149 -24.30 7.56 17.43
CA HIS A 149 -24.24 6.13 17.15
C HIS A 149 -23.75 5.80 15.73
N HIS A 150 -23.81 6.77 14.82
CA HIS A 150 -23.46 6.59 13.40
C HIS A 150 -22.24 7.43 13.03
N VAL A 151 -21.06 6.91 13.36
CA VAL A 151 -19.77 7.54 13.06
C VAL A 151 -19.05 6.77 11.95
N TYR A 152 -18.70 7.48 10.88
CA TYR A 152 -18.10 6.91 9.67
C TYR A 152 -16.73 7.54 9.39
N LEU A 153 -15.81 6.70 8.92
CA LEU A 153 -14.46 7.10 8.54
C LEU A 153 -14.27 6.87 7.05
N ARG A 154 -13.86 7.91 6.31
CA ARG A 154 -13.32 7.73 4.97
C ARG A 154 -11.82 7.49 5.09
N VAL A 155 -11.33 6.43 4.49
CA VAL A 155 -9.96 5.95 4.69
C VAL A 155 -9.30 5.58 3.37
N TYR A 156 -7.96 5.57 3.36
CA TYR A 156 -7.18 4.80 2.39
C TYR A 156 -6.65 3.53 3.03
N TYR A 157 -6.76 2.39 2.34
CA TYR A 157 -6.12 1.16 2.81
C TYR A 157 -4.61 1.18 2.57
N LEU A 158 -3.86 0.64 3.53
CA LEU A 158 -2.49 0.22 3.34
C LEU A 158 -2.47 -1.31 3.23
N TYR A 159 -1.85 -1.80 2.18
CA TYR A 159 -1.82 -3.22 1.86
C TYR A 159 -0.60 -3.89 2.46
N ARG A 160 -0.79 -5.11 2.98
CA ARG A 160 0.34 -5.99 3.20
C ARG A 160 0.74 -6.61 1.87
N PRO A 161 2.02 -6.94 1.66
CA PRO A 161 2.48 -7.64 0.47
C PRO A 161 1.66 -8.89 0.11
N GLU A 162 1.16 -9.62 1.10
CA GLU A 162 0.35 -10.83 0.93
C GLU A 162 -1.05 -10.56 0.37
N ASP A 163 -1.60 -9.37 0.61
CA ASP A 163 -2.96 -9.01 0.20
C ASP A 163 -3.02 -8.51 -1.25
N LEU A 164 -1.86 -8.28 -1.87
CA LEU A 164 -1.76 -7.82 -3.24
C LEU A 164 -2.03 -8.96 -4.24
N PRO A 165 -2.51 -8.65 -5.45
CA PRO A 165 -2.74 -9.67 -6.49
C PRO A 165 -1.52 -10.51 -6.87
N MET A 166 -0.30 -9.95 -6.79
CA MET A 166 0.95 -10.67 -7.05
C MET A 166 1.52 -11.38 -5.81
N GLY A 167 0.93 -11.16 -4.63
CA GLY A 167 1.45 -11.62 -3.35
C GLY A 167 2.82 -11.03 -2.99
N ARG A 168 3.34 -11.49 -1.85
CA ARG A 168 4.66 -11.08 -1.36
C ARG A 168 5.76 -11.48 -2.33
N GLN A 169 6.54 -10.50 -2.78
CA GLN A 169 7.76 -10.70 -3.55
C GLN A 169 8.97 -10.93 -2.62
N PRO A 170 10.05 -11.58 -3.09
CA PRO A 170 11.24 -11.86 -2.28
C PRO A 170 11.92 -10.61 -1.71
N TYR A 171 11.75 -9.45 -2.36
CA TYR A 171 12.33 -8.19 -1.92
C TYR A 171 11.49 -7.43 -0.88
N HIS A 172 10.25 -7.87 -0.60
CA HIS A 172 9.44 -7.19 0.41
C HIS A 172 9.89 -7.59 1.83
N GLY A 173 10.10 -6.59 2.68
CA GLY A 173 10.42 -6.79 4.10
C GLY A 173 9.23 -7.26 4.92
N THR A 174 9.48 -7.95 6.02
CA THR A 174 8.49 -8.55 6.92
C THR A 174 7.51 -7.50 7.46
N ASN A 175 8.00 -6.29 7.80
CA ASN A 175 7.21 -5.18 8.33
C ASN A 175 6.75 -4.18 7.25
N GLU A 176 6.87 -4.53 5.97
CA GLU A 176 6.53 -3.64 4.86
C GLU A 176 5.01 -3.62 4.60
N LEU A 177 4.50 -2.41 4.38
CA LEU A 177 3.16 -2.10 3.88
C LEU A 177 3.28 -1.34 2.56
N LEU A 178 2.19 -1.28 1.80
CA LEU A 178 2.08 -0.50 0.59
C LEU A 178 0.98 0.54 0.74
N ALA A 179 1.33 1.81 0.59
CA ALA A 179 0.38 2.90 0.54
C ALA A 179 -0.50 2.74 -0.71
N SER A 180 -1.82 2.90 -0.60
CA SER A 180 -2.71 2.79 -1.76
C SER A 180 -3.68 3.96 -1.87
N ASN A 181 -4.27 4.11 -3.05
CA ASN A 181 -5.39 5.01 -3.28
C ASN A 181 -6.75 4.28 -3.19
N GLU A 182 -6.80 3.05 -2.67
CA GLU A 182 -8.09 2.40 -2.46
C GLU A 182 -8.80 3.08 -1.29
N MET A 183 -9.87 3.78 -1.64
CA MET A 183 -10.68 4.53 -0.69
C MET A 183 -11.92 3.75 -0.29
N CYS A 184 -12.24 3.77 0.99
CA CYS A 184 -13.45 3.16 1.53
C CYS A 184 -14.07 4.05 2.61
N VAL A 185 -15.35 3.83 2.89
CA VAL A 185 -15.99 4.36 4.09
C VAL A 185 -16.31 3.20 5.01
N ILE A 186 -15.86 3.28 6.26
CA ILE A 186 -16.02 2.25 7.28
C ILE A 186 -16.74 2.81 8.51
N ASP A 187 -17.38 1.93 9.27
CA ASP A 187 -17.93 2.24 10.58
C ASP A 187 -16.79 2.40 11.60
N ALA A 188 -16.79 3.48 12.37
CA ALA A 188 -15.76 3.73 13.37
C ALA A 188 -15.63 2.57 14.38
N MET A 189 -16.72 1.86 14.73
CA MET A 189 -16.71 0.74 15.67
C MET A 189 -15.89 -0.48 15.21
N THR A 190 -15.52 -0.52 13.92
CA THR A 190 -14.60 -1.53 13.36
C THR A 190 -13.14 -1.25 13.69
N VAL A 191 -12.80 -0.03 14.12
CA VAL A 191 -11.44 0.33 14.56
C VAL A 191 -11.08 -0.49 15.80
N ASN A 192 -9.88 -1.04 15.78
CA ASN A 192 -9.31 -1.78 16.90
C ASN A 192 -8.31 -0.93 17.67
N GLN A 193 -7.24 -0.47 17.01
CA GLN A 193 -6.20 0.35 17.63
C GLN A 193 -5.46 1.21 16.60
N ARG A 194 -4.74 2.22 17.08
CA ARG A 194 -3.81 3.01 16.26
C ARG A 194 -2.47 2.31 16.16
N ILE A 195 -1.82 2.46 15.01
CA ILE A 195 -0.45 1.98 14.76
C ILE A 195 0.42 3.11 14.23
N SER A 196 1.74 2.95 14.38
CA SER A 196 2.73 3.81 13.73
C SER A 196 3.18 3.18 12.42
N THR A 197 3.35 4.01 11.39
CA THR A 197 3.94 3.60 10.12
C THR A 197 4.87 4.69 9.62
N THR A 198 6.06 4.32 9.17
CA THR A 198 7.06 5.26 8.64
C THR A 198 7.10 5.21 7.11
N HIS A 199 7.12 6.37 6.45
CA HIS A 199 7.53 6.41 5.04
C HIS A 199 9.05 6.31 4.98
N TRP A 200 9.56 5.35 4.22
CA TRP A 200 11.01 5.19 4.01
C TRP A 200 11.34 5.44 2.54
N ASP A 201 12.14 6.47 2.28
CA ASP A 201 12.66 6.73 0.93
C ASP A 201 14.03 6.06 0.78
N GLU A 202 14.07 4.93 0.07
CA GLU A 202 15.32 4.18 -0.19
C GLU A 202 16.33 4.98 -1.06
N ASN A 203 15.92 6.10 -1.66
CA ASN A 203 16.83 6.98 -2.40
C ASN A 203 17.51 8.02 -1.51
N ASP A 204 17.03 8.19 -0.27
CA ASP A 204 17.64 9.04 0.74
C ASP A 204 18.56 8.18 1.61
N ASP A 205 19.83 8.08 1.19
CA ASP A 205 20.86 7.30 1.89
C ASP A 205 21.14 7.83 3.33
N SER A 206 20.51 8.93 3.77
CA SER A 206 20.57 9.43 5.16
C SER A 206 19.52 8.82 6.10
N GLN A 207 18.53 8.10 5.57
CA GLN A 207 17.49 7.45 6.37
C GLN A 207 17.88 6.02 6.74
N ASP A 208 17.78 5.71 8.03
CA ASP A 208 17.90 4.34 8.51
C ASP A 208 16.69 3.49 8.10
N ILE A 209 16.94 2.20 7.90
CA ILE A 209 15.88 1.22 7.65
C ILE A 209 14.96 1.17 8.88
N PRO A 210 13.64 1.38 8.73
CA PRO A 210 12.73 1.34 9.87
C PRO A 210 12.67 -0.05 10.53
N ALA A 211 12.72 -0.09 11.86
CA ALA A 211 12.54 -1.32 12.62
C ALA A 211 11.05 -1.74 12.72
N ASP A 212 10.15 -0.75 12.77
CA ASP A 212 8.70 -0.93 12.87
C ASP A 212 8.03 -1.02 11.49
N LEU A 213 6.70 -0.94 11.44
CA LEU A 213 5.97 -0.90 10.17
C LEU A 213 6.37 0.30 9.33
N PHE A 214 6.59 0.04 8.05
CA PHE A 214 6.97 1.08 7.11
C PHE A 214 6.35 0.83 5.74
N TRP A 215 6.36 1.85 4.91
CA TRP A 215 6.03 1.73 3.50
C TRP A 215 7.05 2.52 2.69
N ARG A 216 7.39 1.99 1.52
CA ARG A 216 8.27 2.63 0.52
C ARG A 216 7.75 2.47 -0.91
N GLN A 217 6.70 1.66 -1.08
CA GLN A 217 6.03 1.44 -2.34
C GLN A 217 4.57 1.86 -2.25
N GLU A 218 4.06 2.24 -3.41
CA GLU A 218 2.69 2.66 -3.63
C GLU A 218 1.98 1.63 -4.50
N TYR A 219 0.75 1.30 -4.15
CA TYR A 219 -0.14 0.49 -4.96
C TYR A 219 -1.30 1.35 -5.47
N ASN A 220 -1.30 1.62 -6.77
CA ASN A 220 -2.43 2.30 -7.40
C ASN A 220 -3.53 1.27 -7.70
N PHE A 221 -4.60 1.31 -6.90
CA PHE A 221 -5.72 0.39 -6.96
C PHE A 221 -6.50 0.48 -8.27
N ASP A 222 -6.60 1.66 -8.89
CA ASP A 222 -7.34 1.80 -10.16
C ASP A 222 -6.61 1.13 -11.32
N THR A 223 -5.28 1.31 -11.39
CA THR A 223 -4.44 0.75 -12.46
C THR A 223 -3.88 -0.63 -12.15
N LYS A 224 -4.00 -1.08 -10.89
CA LYS A 224 -3.43 -2.32 -10.35
C LYS A 224 -1.90 -2.39 -10.50
N LYS A 225 -1.23 -1.23 -10.42
CA LYS A 225 0.24 -1.11 -10.56
C LYS A 225 0.90 -0.73 -9.23
N ILE A 226 2.12 -1.19 -9.05
CA ILE A 226 2.99 -0.78 -7.93
C ILE A 226 4.08 0.15 -8.44
N SER A 227 4.47 1.13 -7.64
CA SER A 227 5.63 1.99 -7.91
C SER A 227 6.92 1.17 -7.99
N LYS A 228 7.89 1.64 -8.78
CA LYS A 228 9.18 0.95 -8.91
C LYS A 228 10.08 1.27 -7.72
N LEU A 229 10.86 0.29 -7.30
CA LEU A 229 11.97 0.47 -6.36
C LEU A 229 13.30 0.61 -7.09
N ARG A 230 14.29 1.13 -6.37
CA ARG A 230 15.69 1.13 -6.77
C ARG A 230 16.15 -0.33 -6.90
N THR A 231 16.79 -0.66 -8.02
CA THR A 231 17.39 -1.97 -8.24
C THR A 231 18.88 -1.94 -7.98
N HIS A 232 19.41 -3.07 -7.53
CA HIS A 232 20.80 -3.23 -7.14
C HIS A 232 21.40 -4.50 -7.73
N CYS A 233 22.73 -4.60 -7.62
CA CYS A 233 23.51 -5.79 -8.00
C CYS A 233 23.41 -6.16 -9.49
N ILE A 234 24.11 -7.23 -9.87
CA ILE A 234 24.10 -7.78 -11.23
C ILE A 234 22.75 -8.44 -11.58
N CYS A 235 21.92 -8.74 -10.58
CA CYS A 235 20.61 -9.37 -10.78
C CYS A 235 19.48 -8.36 -11.08
N ASP A 236 19.75 -7.05 -10.99
CA ASP A 236 18.79 -5.98 -11.25
C ASP A 236 17.48 -6.15 -10.45
N GLN A 237 17.60 -6.58 -9.19
CA GLN A 237 16.46 -6.76 -8.29
C GLN A 237 16.48 -5.71 -7.16
N PRO A 238 15.32 -5.36 -6.58
CA PRO A 238 15.26 -4.53 -5.38
C PRO A 238 15.84 -5.25 -4.15
N TYR A 239 16.24 -4.45 -3.16
CA TYR A 239 16.77 -4.95 -1.89
C TYR A 239 15.64 -5.28 -0.90
N ASN A 240 15.79 -6.41 -0.19
CA ASN A 240 14.94 -6.78 0.95
C ASN A 240 15.53 -6.18 2.25
N PRO A 241 14.81 -5.28 2.95
CA PRO A 241 15.31 -4.60 4.14
C PRO A 241 15.25 -5.43 5.43
N ASP A 242 14.87 -6.71 5.37
CA ASP A 242 14.80 -7.55 6.56
C ASP A 242 16.17 -7.72 7.25
N PRO A 243 16.18 -7.83 8.59
CA PRO A 243 17.41 -8.12 9.33
C PRO A 243 18.13 -9.37 8.79
N GLY A 244 19.44 -9.24 8.57
CA GLY A 244 20.27 -10.33 8.03
C GLY A 244 20.31 -10.40 6.50
N ARG A 245 19.55 -9.58 5.78
CA ARG A 245 19.78 -9.33 4.36
C ARG A 245 20.90 -8.32 4.22
N ILE A 246 21.97 -8.69 3.52
CA ILE A 246 23.16 -7.86 3.41
C ILE A 246 23.16 -7.17 2.04
N LEU A 247 23.38 -5.84 2.04
CA LEU A 247 23.64 -5.05 0.84
C LEU A 247 25.01 -4.36 0.99
N LEU A 248 25.99 -4.75 0.18
CA LEU A 248 27.35 -4.22 0.25
C LEU A 248 27.62 -3.21 -0.85
N ASN A 249 28.24 -2.07 -0.50
CA ASN A 249 28.77 -1.14 -1.49
C ASN A 249 30.20 -1.53 -1.90
N CYS A 250 30.50 -1.50 -3.20
CA CYS A 250 31.86 -1.72 -3.66
C CYS A 250 32.75 -0.50 -3.34
N ALA A 251 33.77 -0.68 -2.50
CA ALA A 251 34.70 0.38 -2.11
C ALA A 251 35.49 0.99 -3.29
N ASN A 252 35.70 0.24 -4.38
CA ASN A 252 36.37 0.74 -5.58
C ASN A 252 35.66 1.98 -6.15
N ASN A 253 36.40 3.09 -6.23
CA ASN A 253 35.90 4.40 -6.66
C ASN A 253 35.31 4.42 -8.07
N ASP A 254 35.79 3.56 -8.97
CA ASP A 254 35.27 3.49 -10.33
C ASP A 254 34.00 2.61 -10.43
N CYS A 255 33.71 1.81 -9.40
CA CYS A 255 32.59 0.87 -9.39
C CYS A 255 31.40 1.41 -8.60
N LYS A 256 31.57 1.60 -7.28
CA LYS A 256 30.53 2.07 -6.33
C LYS A 256 29.15 1.39 -6.44
N LYS A 257 29.06 0.21 -7.07
CA LYS A 257 27.81 -0.56 -7.19
C LYS A 257 27.48 -1.27 -5.89
N TRP A 258 26.19 -1.40 -5.62
CA TRP A 258 25.65 -2.16 -4.50
C TRP A 258 25.42 -3.62 -4.89
N LEU A 259 25.67 -4.55 -3.97
CA LEU A 259 25.62 -5.99 -4.19
C LEU A 259 24.81 -6.69 -3.10
N HIS A 260 23.90 -7.58 -3.51
CA HIS A 260 23.20 -8.46 -2.58
C HIS A 260 24.15 -9.53 -2.04
N GLY A 261 24.17 -9.72 -0.72
CA GLY A 261 24.93 -10.79 -0.07
C GLY A 261 24.59 -12.17 -0.65
N GLU A 262 23.32 -12.44 -0.91
CA GLU A 262 22.88 -13.69 -1.55
C GLU A 262 23.49 -13.90 -2.95
N CYS A 263 23.69 -12.83 -3.71
CA CYS A 263 24.32 -12.94 -5.04
C CYS A 263 25.81 -13.25 -4.91
N ILE A 264 26.48 -12.69 -3.90
CA ILE A 264 27.88 -12.99 -3.56
C ILE A 264 28.01 -14.46 -3.13
N GLU A 265 27.12 -14.94 -2.26
CA GLU A 265 27.07 -16.34 -1.84
C GLU A 265 26.83 -17.29 -3.02
N LYS A 266 25.88 -16.97 -3.90
CA LYS A 266 25.62 -17.74 -5.12
C LYS A 266 26.85 -17.81 -6.04
N ASP A 267 27.53 -16.69 -6.28
CA ASP A 267 28.77 -16.65 -7.06
C ASP A 267 29.88 -17.49 -6.39
N ALA A 268 30.01 -17.42 -5.07
CA ALA A 268 30.98 -18.20 -4.31
C ALA A 268 30.75 -19.71 -4.43
N ILE A 269 29.49 -20.15 -4.33
CA ILE A 269 29.10 -21.55 -4.58
C ILE A 269 29.50 -21.94 -6.01
N LYS A 270 29.13 -21.16 -7.02
CA LYS A 270 29.49 -21.43 -8.43
C LYS A 270 31.01 -21.54 -8.63
N ARG A 271 31.79 -20.67 -8.00
CA ARG A 271 33.26 -20.73 -8.01
C ARG A 271 33.79 -22.01 -7.34
N ALA A 272 33.20 -22.44 -6.23
CA ALA A 272 33.61 -23.68 -5.54
C ALA A 272 33.37 -24.94 -6.39
N TYR A 273 32.24 -25.03 -7.11
CA TYR A 273 32.00 -26.09 -8.09
C TYR A 273 33.07 -26.09 -9.18
N LYS A 274 33.32 -24.92 -9.78
CA LYS A 274 34.34 -24.77 -10.83
C LYS A 274 35.74 -25.16 -10.35
N ALA A 275 36.14 -24.73 -9.15
CA ALA A 275 37.44 -25.04 -8.58
C ALA A 275 37.64 -26.53 -8.25
N ASN A 276 36.56 -27.30 -8.20
CA ASN A 276 36.58 -28.75 -7.96
C ASN A 276 36.25 -29.58 -9.22
N ASP A 277 36.25 -28.94 -10.39
CA ASP A 277 35.87 -29.56 -11.68
C ASP A 277 34.49 -30.25 -11.65
N LEU A 278 33.57 -29.69 -10.85
CA LEU A 278 32.19 -30.16 -10.74
C LEU A 278 31.24 -29.27 -11.55
N LYS A 279 30.18 -29.89 -12.09
CA LYS A 279 29.10 -29.16 -12.75
C LYS A 279 28.13 -28.60 -11.72
N TYR A 280 27.87 -27.29 -11.77
CA TYR A 280 26.84 -26.66 -10.94
C TYR A 280 25.46 -27.24 -11.28
N PRO A 281 24.68 -27.74 -10.31
CA PRO A 281 23.48 -28.53 -10.57
C PRO A 281 22.26 -27.69 -10.94
N ILE A 282 22.31 -26.36 -10.77
CA ILE A 282 21.24 -25.44 -11.17
C ILE A 282 21.64 -24.80 -12.50
N GLN A 283 20.83 -24.97 -13.54
CA GLN A 283 21.06 -24.30 -14.83
C GLN A 283 20.49 -22.88 -14.74
N ASP A 284 21.21 -21.88 -15.27
CA ASP A 284 20.87 -20.45 -15.21
C ASP A 284 19.54 -20.09 -15.93
N SER A 285 18.77 -21.08 -16.43
CA SER A 285 17.42 -20.90 -16.96
C SER A 285 16.33 -20.81 -15.88
N ASP A 286 16.66 -21.09 -14.61
CA ASP A 286 15.79 -20.87 -13.44
C ASP A 286 16.24 -19.62 -12.64
N ASP A 287 17.00 -18.70 -13.27
CA ASP A 287 17.16 -17.36 -12.72
C ASP A 287 15.78 -16.68 -12.72
N GLY A 288 15.45 -16.07 -11.58
CA GLY A 288 14.16 -15.50 -11.25
C GLY A 288 13.81 -14.27 -12.07
N SER A 289 13.93 -14.33 -13.40
CA SER A 289 13.02 -13.62 -14.27
C SER A 289 11.64 -14.25 -14.07
N VAL A 290 10.97 -13.85 -12.99
CA VAL A 290 9.52 -13.68 -13.08
C VAL A 290 9.34 -12.58 -14.12
N THR A 291 9.37 -12.97 -15.39
CA THR A 291 8.93 -12.13 -16.49
C THR A 291 7.53 -11.69 -16.11
N GLY A 292 7.41 -10.45 -15.61
CA GLY A 292 6.16 -9.74 -15.50
C GLY A 292 5.54 -9.77 -16.88
N THR A 293 4.66 -10.73 -17.11
CA THR A 293 3.97 -10.86 -18.38
C THR A 293 3.09 -9.64 -18.47
N SER A 294 3.49 -8.70 -19.33
CA SER A 294 2.66 -7.58 -19.75
C SER A 294 1.45 -8.18 -20.47
N VAL A 295 0.38 -8.42 -19.72
CA VAL A 295 -0.93 -8.72 -20.29
C VAL A 295 -1.61 -7.39 -20.58
N ASN A 296 -1.32 -6.85 -21.77
CA ASN A 296 -2.23 -5.92 -22.43
C ASN A 296 -3.54 -6.68 -22.74
N GLY A 297 -4.52 -6.52 -21.86
CA GLY A 297 -5.87 -7.00 -22.07
C GLY A 297 -6.84 -6.03 -21.40
N THR A 298 -7.53 -5.22 -22.21
CA THR A 298 -8.65 -4.40 -21.75
C THR A 298 -9.87 -5.30 -21.50
N PRO A 299 -10.56 -5.16 -20.35
CA PRO A 299 -11.98 -5.48 -20.33
C PRO A 299 -12.82 -4.32 -19.76
N LYS A 300 -14.00 -4.19 -20.35
CA LYS A 300 -14.98 -3.15 -20.12
C LYS A 300 -15.57 -3.21 -18.70
N SER A 301 -15.60 -2.05 -18.06
CA SER A 301 -16.49 -1.60 -16.98
C SER A 301 -17.79 -2.41 -16.84
N LYS A 302 -18.02 -2.99 -15.65
CA LYS A 302 -19.30 -2.99 -14.89
C LYS A 302 -19.04 -3.29 -13.39
N THR A 303 -19.15 -2.25 -12.56
CA THR A 303 -19.11 -2.32 -11.09
C THR A 303 -20.41 -2.88 -10.53
N LYS A 304 -20.33 -3.87 -9.64
CA LYS A 304 -21.33 -4.16 -8.60
C LYS A 304 -20.61 -4.66 -7.35
N ASN A 305 -20.74 -3.88 -6.29
CA ASN A 305 -20.18 -4.12 -4.97
C ASN A 305 -20.87 -5.32 -4.31
N LYS A 306 -20.08 -6.36 -4.07
CA LYS A 306 -20.28 -7.45 -3.10
C LYS A 306 -19.00 -8.26 -3.10
N TRP A 307 -18.25 -8.24 -1.99
CA TRP A 307 -17.12 -9.15 -1.77
C TRP A 307 -17.64 -10.60 -1.75
N LYS A 308 -17.71 -11.20 -2.93
CA LYS A 308 -17.88 -12.64 -3.11
C LYS A 308 -16.50 -13.15 -3.49
N LYS A 309 -15.85 -13.90 -2.58
CA LYS A 309 -14.60 -14.63 -2.83
C LYS A 309 -14.63 -15.17 -4.26
N MET A 310 -13.77 -14.63 -5.12
CA MET A 310 -13.51 -15.22 -6.42
C MET A 310 -12.97 -16.63 -6.15
N LYS A 311 -13.78 -17.65 -6.45
CA LYS A 311 -13.28 -19.02 -6.53
C LYS A 311 -12.28 -19.05 -7.69
N VAL A 312 -11.00 -19.00 -7.35
CA VAL A 312 -9.90 -19.39 -8.23
C VAL A 312 -10.20 -20.83 -8.64
N ALA A 313 -10.29 -21.09 -9.94
CA ALA A 313 -10.48 -22.44 -10.44
C ALA A 313 -9.31 -23.31 -9.96
N ASP A 314 -9.66 -24.41 -9.29
CA ASP A 314 -8.76 -25.42 -8.75
C ASP A 314 -7.89 -26.05 -9.84
N ALA A 315 -6.64 -25.60 -9.92
CA ALA A 315 -5.52 -26.50 -10.14
C ALA A 315 -4.57 -26.29 -8.95
N PRO A 316 -4.35 -27.31 -8.09
CA PRO A 316 -3.39 -27.16 -7.01
C PRO A 316 -2.04 -26.75 -7.62
N PRO A 317 -1.35 -25.73 -7.05
CA PRO A 317 0.00 -25.41 -7.49
C PRO A 317 0.82 -26.70 -7.45
N LYS A 318 1.52 -27.00 -8.55
CA LYS A 318 2.42 -28.15 -8.58
C LYS A 318 3.28 -28.08 -7.32
N PRO A 319 3.44 -29.20 -6.57
CA PRO A 319 4.26 -29.18 -5.37
C PRO A 319 5.62 -28.60 -5.73
N PRO A 320 6.17 -27.69 -4.91
CA PRO A 320 7.47 -27.11 -5.18
C PRO A 320 8.44 -28.26 -5.40
N LYS A 321 9.19 -28.22 -6.51
CA LYS A 321 10.25 -29.21 -6.75
C LYS A 321 11.13 -29.23 -5.48
N PRO A 322 11.48 -30.42 -4.96
CA PRO A 322 12.35 -30.48 -3.79
C PRO A 322 13.62 -29.68 -4.07
N PRO A 323 14.10 -28.89 -3.09
CA PRO A 323 15.27 -28.05 -3.29
C PRO A 323 16.44 -28.93 -3.74
N VAL A 324 17.10 -28.51 -4.82
CA VAL A 324 18.27 -29.21 -5.36
C VAL A 324 19.34 -29.20 -4.26
N LYS A 325 19.76 -30.39 -3.84
CA LYS A 325 20.82 -30.52 -2.84
C LYS A 325 22.14 -30.05 -3.45
N LEU A 326 22.74 -29.02 -2.85
CA LEU A 326 24.04 -28.50 -3.26
C LEU A 326 25.17 -29.21 -2.51
N ASP A 327 26.27 -29.45 -3.21
CA ASP A 327 27.54 -29.94 -2.67
C ASP A 327 28.34 -28.87 -1.94
N PHE A 328 27.97 -27.59 -2.08
CA PHE A 328 28.59 -26.48 -1.38
C PHE A 328 27.52 -25.51 -0.88
N SER A 329 27.78 -24.88 0.26
CA SER A 329 27.00 -23.74 0.78
C SER A 329 27.92 -22.54 0.99
N ALA A 330 27.41 -21.34 0.80
CA ALA A 330 28.09 -20.11 1.18
C ALA A 330 27.24 -19.33 2.18
N MET A 331 27.90 -18.58 3.06
CA MET A 331 27.26 -17.70 4.03
C MET A 331 28.13 -16.45 4.20
N LEU A 332 27.57 -15.30 3.88
CA LEU A 332 28.15 -14.00 4.16
C LEU A 332 27.69 -13.54 5.55
N LYS A 333 28.63 -13.12 6.38
CA LYS A 333 28.36 -12.53 7.69
C LYS A 333 28.92 -11.12 7.75
N SER A 334 28.18 -10.22 8.37
CA SER A 334 28.60 -8.87 8.72
C SER A 334 28.66 -8.79 10.24
N GLU A 335 29.83 -8.50 10.79
CA GLU A 335 30.08 -8.39 12.23
C GLU A 335 30.65 -7.00 12.53
N ALA A 336 30.24 -6.38 13.63
CA ALA A 336 30.84 -5.12 14.07
C ALA A 336 32.28 -5.38 14.54
N SER A 337 33.22 -4.52 14.14
CA SER A 337 34.58 -4.63 14.64
C SER A 337 34.66 -4.14 16.09
N ASP A 338 35.49 -4.79 16.90
CA ASP A 338 35.67 -4.44 18.32
C ASP A 338 36.51 -3.16 18.52
N THR A 339 37.20 -2.68 17.49
CA THR A 339 38.21 -1.61 17.60
C THR A 339 37.82 -0.31 16.94
N ASP A 340 37.03 -0.38 15.88
CA ASP A 340 36.62 0.75 15.04
C ASP A 340 35.15 0.51 14.63
N ASP A 341 34.30 1.53 14.49
CA ASP A 341 32.87 1.37 14.12
C ASP A 341 32.66 0.81 12.67
N GLU A 342 33.64 0.10 12.13
CA GLU A 342 33.63 -0.59 10.84
C GLU A 342 32.94 -1.96 10.96
N THR A 343 32.27 -2.35 9.87
CA THR A 343 31.61 -3.66 9.76
C THR A 343 32.50 -4.58 8.93
N ILE A 344 32.93 -5.71 9.53
CA ILE A 344 33.75 -6.71 8.86
C ILE A 344 32.84 -7.70 8.13
N ASN A 345 33.08 -7.88 6.83
CA ASN A 345 32.30 -8.80 6.00
C ASN A 345 33.10 -10.08 5.72
N THR A 346 32.65 -11.22 6.26
CA THR A 346 33.32 -12.51 6.09
C THR A 346 32.47 -13.48 5.31
N LEU A 347 33.00 -14.02 4.22
CA LEU A 347 32.36 -15.03 3.40
C LEU A 347 32.89 -16.43 3.72
N PHE A 348 32.01 -17.30 4.21
CA PHE A 348 32.31 -18.69 4.50
C PHE A 348 31.79 -19.58 3.38
N VAL A 349 32.63 -20.44 2.83
CA VAL A 349 32.24 -21.47 1.85
C VAL A 349 32.49 -22.85 2.45
N THR A 350 31.45 -23.65 2.55
CA THR A 350 31.50 -25.01 3.13
C THR A 350 31.30 -26.05 2.05
N ASP A 351 32.22 -27.00 1.95
CA ASP A 351 32.04 -28.24 1.18
C ASP A 351 31.15 -29.21 1.98
N LEU A 352 30.06 -29.66 1.37
CA LEU A 352 29.05 -30.54 1.98
C LEU A 352 29.16 -31.98 1.48
N ARG A 353 30.12 -32.29 0.61
CA ARG A 353 30.34 -33.64 0.08
C ARG A 353 30.81 -34.56 1.20
N LYS A 354 30.31 -35.80 1.18
CA LYS A 354 30.63 -36.80 2.21
C LYS A 354 32.14 -37.04 2.27
N GLY A 355 32.71 -36.92 3.48
CA GLY A 355 34.15 -37.12 3.71
C GLY A 355 35.03 -35.92 3.38
N LYS A 356 34.47 -34.79 2.95
CA LYS A 356 35.20 -33.55 2.62
C LYS A 356 34.64 -32.31 3.32
N ARG A 357 33.92 -32.50 4.43
CA ARG A 357 33.24 -31.40 5.11
C ARG A 357 34.27 -30.43 5.70
N GLU A 358 34.47 -29.31 5.01
CA GLU A 358 35.46 -28.28 5.34
C GLU A 358 34.87 -26.91 5.03
N THR A 359 35.05 -25.94 5.93
CA THR A 359 34.65 -24.55 5.74
C THR A 359 35.89 -23.70 5.54
N LYS A 360 35.89 -22.86 4.49
CA LYS A 360 36.97 -21.92 4.18
C LYS A 360 36.43 -20.50 4.20
N VAL A 361 37.25 -19.60 4.72
CA VAL A 361 37.03 -18.16 4.56
C VAL A 361 37.54 -17.76 3.19
N MET A 362 36.70 -17.06 2.43
CA MET A 362 37.00 -16.57 1.10
C MET A 362 36.90 -15.03 1.11
N PRO A 363 37.69 -14.33 0.28
CA PRO A 363 37.51 -12.90 0.10
C PRO A 363 36.11 -12.60 -0.45
N VAL A 364 35.50 -11.53 0.04
CA VAL A 364 34.27 -10.97 -0.53
C VAL A 364 34.66 -10.20 -1.78
N GLU A 365 34.28 -10.68 -2.96
CA GLU A 365 34.63 -10.02 -4.22
C GLU A 365 33.42 -9.32 -4.84
N CYS A 366 33.64 -8.11 -5.36
CA CYS A 366 32.65 -7.41 -6.16
C CYS A 366 32.31 -8.21 -7.43
N LEU A 367 31.04 -8.46 -7.66
CA LEU A 367 30.54 -9.20 -8.82
C LEU A 367 30.72 -8.45 -10.16
N PHE A 368 30.93 -7.12 -10.12
CA PHE A 368 31.14 -6.29 -11.30
C PHE A 368 32.61 -6.15 -11.68
N CYS A 369 33.48 -5.82 -10.72
CA CYS A 369 34.88 -5.46 -10.99
C CYS A 369 35.91 -6.39 -10.34
N ARG A 370 35.48 -7.40 -9.58
CA ARG A 370 36.33 -8.36 -8.85
C ARG A 370 37.27 -7.74 -7.81
N HIS A 371 37.06 -6.48 -7.45
CA HIS A 371 37.72 -5.86 -6.30
C HIS A 371 37.29 -6.56 -5.01
N VAL A 372 38.23 -6.80 -4.11
CA VAL A 372 37.93 -7.34 -2.77
C VAL A 372 37.26 -6.24 -1.95
N ILE A 373 36.14 -6.58 -1.32
CA ILE A 373 35.38 -5.72 -0.42
C ILE A 373 35.79 -6.14 0.98
N ASP A 374 36.62 -5.33 1.63
CA ASP A 374 37.07 -5.56 3.00
C ASP A 374 35.99 -5.18 4.03
#